data_AF-A0A970Y149-F1
#
_entry.id   AF-A0A970Y149-F1
#
_cell.length_a   1.000
_cell.length_b   1.000
_cell.length_c   1.000
_cell.angle_alpha   90.00
_cell.angle_beta   90.00
_cell.angle_gamma   90.00
#
_symmetry.space_group_name_H-M   'P 1'
#
loop_
_entity.id
_entity.type
_entity.pdbx_description
1 polymer ?
#
loop_
_entity_poly.entity_id
_entity_poly.type
_entity_poly.pdbx_seq_one_letter_code
_entity_poly.pdbx_strand_id
1 'polypeptide(L)'
;MHFLRKIKPATAVLGAALLLVAGAGTAAYRTHQEQDSEIFVGAYPHLEGTRMDTCDVCHSRISAPPPGAKDAVVLSSCDSCHQVTDYGRRKADTLNSFGKDYLGSGRNAGAFAAIAALDSDRDGFSNAEEIRAATHPGDAASRPGYPEAPHVLLSLDELKRRGLPLFEQALFVNVSKSREGDSYSDIGGFRLIDVLEAAGLRKGATAVDVISLDGYTTTFSIEQLRRKYPQAAPVMGLDEETLGECGWVRYGARGLKEGVPLPDADILLSFSVNGEPYPAASISAEGRLVGSGPLRVVAPQMKNPGIPDISSRATEACVARVPERHRFNRDYEKNSDYCVKAVVALRVHPLPEGTVDLDWTRHAAAAVAGRSVVIFGAVADAAGE
;
A
#
# COMPACT_ATOMS: atom_id res chain seq x y z
N MET A 1 13.53 28.85 -61.94
CA MET A 1 14.17 27.83 -61.07
C MET A 1 13.08 26.96 -60.43
N HIS A 2 12.56 25.98 -61.16
CA HIS A 2 11.62 24.99 -60.60
C HIS A 2 12.06 23.61 -61.07
N PHE A 3 12.87 22.97 -60.24
CA PHE A 3 13.33 21.61 -60.42
C PHE A 3 12.25 20.64 -59.92
N LEU A 4 11.74 19.85 -60.85
CA LEU A 4 11.02 18.60 -60.61
C LEU A 4 11.79 17.73 -59.61
N ARG A 5 11.14 17.32 -58.51
CA ARG A 5 11.68 16.27 -57.63
C ARG A 5 10.77 15.05 -57.64
N LYS A 6 11.34 13.96 -58.15
CA LYS A 6 10.78 12.63 -58.34
C LYS A 6 10.27 12.05 -57.02
N ILE A 7 9.03 11.54 -57.06
CA ILE A 7 8.47 10.63 -56.06
C ILE A 7 9.11 9.26 -56.27
N LYS A 8 9.67 8.66 -55.20
CA LYS A 8 9.93 7.22 -55.11
C LYS A 8 9.09 6.67 -53.95
N PRO A 9 8.43 5.51 -54.11
CA PRO A 9 7.68 4.89 -53.02
C PRO A 9 8.68 4.20 -52.09
N ALA A 10 8.78 4.67 -50.85
CA ALA A 10 9.43 3.91 -49.80
C ALA A 10 8.39 2.97 -49.20
N THR A 11 8.62 1.68 -49.45
CA THR A 11 7.97 0.51 -48.87
C THR A 11 7.65 0.68 -47.39
N ALA A 12 6.37 0.65 -47.05
CA ALA A 12 5.88 0.49 -45.69
C ALA A 12 6.24 -0.92 -45.19
N VAL A 13 7.26 -1.02 -44.36
CA VAL A 13 7.45 -2.18 -43.49
C VAL A 13 6.69 -1.87 -42.20
N LEU A 14 5.44 -2.33 -42.16
CA LEU A 14 4.61 -2.34 -40.95
C LEU A 14 5.19 -3.41 -40.02
N GLY A 15 6.25 -3.06 -39.29
CA GLY A 15 6.74 -3.86 -38.18
C GLY A 15 5.72 -3.75 -37.05
N ALA A 16 4.82 -4.73 -36.95
CA ALA A 16 4.00 -4.92 -35.76
C ALA A 16 4.94 -5.22 -34.59
N ALA A 17 5.27 -4.18 -33.82
CA ALA A 17 5.88 -4.34 -32.52
C ALA A 17 4.83 -4.99 -31.63
N LEU A 18 4.87 -6.33 -31.52
CA LEU A 18 4.27 -7.04 -30.42
C LEU A 18 4.96 -6.52 -29.15
N LEU A 19 4.33 -5.55 -28.50
CA LEU A 19 4.59 -5.21 -27.10
C LEU A 19 4.17 -6.44 -26.28
N LEU A 20 5.09 -7.38 -26.11
CA LEU A 20 5.06 -8.33 -25.00
C LEU A 20 5.24 -7.49 -23.74
N VAL A 21 4.13 -6.98 -23.21
CA VAL A 21 4.08 -6.52 -21.82
C VAL A 21 4.15 -7.78 -20.97
N ALA A 22 5.36 -8.26 -20.71
CA ALA A 22 5.60 -9.16 -19.59
C ALA A 22 5.28 -8.36 -18.33
N GLY A 23 4.08 -8.56 -17.80
CA GLY A 23 3.64 -7.93 -16.57
C GLY A 23 4.47 -8.45 -15.41
N ALA A 24 5.56 -7.77 -15.09
CA ALA A 24 6.25 -7.95 -13.81
C ALA A 24 5.44 -7.23 -12.72
N GLY A 25 4.29 -7.79 -12.35
CA GLY A 25 3.62 -7.47 -11.08
C GLY A 25 4.24 -8.36 -10.02
N THR A 26 4.96 -7.78 -9.05
CA THR A 26 5.39 -8.52 -7.85
C THR A 26 4.28 -8.46 -6.82
N ALA A 27 4.00 -9.56 -6.13
CA ALA A 27 2.80 -9.67 -5.30
C ALA A 27 3.08 -9.57 -3.78
N ALA A 28 4.13 -10.23 -3.27
CA ALA A 28 4.49 -10.15 -1.85
C ALA A 28 5.53 -9.06 -1.54
N TYR A 29 5.43 -8.45 -0.36
CA TYR A 29 6.37 -7.44 0.11
C TYR A 29 7.73 -8.02 0.48
N ARG A 30 8.69 -7.93 -0.44
CA ARG A 30 10.03 -8.55 -0.33
C ARG A 30 11.04 -7.78 0.51
N THR A 31 10.59 -6.88 1.39
CA THR A 31 11.50 -6.18 2.31
C THR A 31 11.36 -6.74 3.73
N HIS A 32 12.30 -6.43 4.62
CA HIS A 32 12.36 -6.93 6.01
C HIS A 32 12.79 -8.40 6.25
N GLN A 33 13.60 -8.99 5.37
CA GLN A 33 14.06 -10.40 5.50
C GLN A 33 12.90 -11.41 5.52
N GLU A 34 11.75 -11.03 4.97
CA GLU A 34 10.70 -11.97 4.60
C GLU A 34 11.28 -12.87 3.49
N GLN A 35 11.13 -14.19 3.67
CA GLN A 35 11.61 -15.22 2.73
C GLN A 35 10.55 -16.30 2.50
N ASP A 36 9.45 -16.28 3.25
CA ASP A 36 8.50 -17.39 3.27
C ASP A 36 7.67 -17.37 1.99
N SER A 37 7.28 -16.19 1.51
CA SER A 37 6.59 -16.06 0.21
C SER A 37 7.49 -16.49 -0.94
N GLU A 38 8.79 -16.15 -0.92
CA GLU A 38 9.74 -16.60 -1.96
C GLU A 38 9.92 -18.12 -1.97
N ILE A 39 10.05 -18.74 -0.79
CA ILE A 39 10.14 -20.20 -0.68
C ILE A 39 8.83 -20.85 -1.13
N PHE A 40 7.68 -20.26 -0.79
CA PHE A 40 6.36 -20.74 -1.17
C PHE A 40 6.16 -20.72 -2.69
N VAL A 41 6.36 -19.58 -3.35
CA VAL A 41 6.22 -19.50 -4.81
C VAL A 41 7.30 -20.30 -5.54
N GLY A 42 8.49 -20.45 -4.94
CA GLY A 42 9.52 -21.36 -5.45
C GLY A 42 9.09 -22.83 -5.44
N ALA A 43 8.33 -23.26 -4.43
CA ALA A 43 7.74 -24.60 -4.35
C ALA A 43 6.49 -24.75 -5.22
N TYR A 44 5.74 -23.66 -5.43
CA TYR A 44 4.52 -23.63 -6.23
C TYR A 44 4.53 -22.53 -7.31
N PRO A 45 5.36 -22.65 -8.38
CA PRO A 45 5.57 -21.56 -9.33
C PRO A 45 4.32 -21.11 -10.10
N HIS A 46 3.31 -21.97 -10.20
CA HIS A 46 2.03 -21.64 -10.83
C HIS A 46 1.16 -20.67 -10.02
N LEU A 47 1.53 -20.42 -8.75
CA LEU A 47 0.86 -19.46 -7.86
C LEU A 47 1.53 -18.09 -7.84
N GLU A 48 2.67 -17.91 -8.53
CA GLU A 48 3.31 -16.61 -8.67
C GLU A 48 2.35 -15.60 -9.31
N GLY A 49 2.26 -14.39 -8.71
CA GLY A 49 1.34 -13.36 -9.18
C GLY A 49 -0.13 -13.72 -9.04
N THR A 50 -0.50 -14.56 -8.06
CA THR A 50 -1.90 -14.80 -7.65
C THR A 50 -2.14 -14.28 -6.23
N ARG A 51 -3.35 -14.40 -5.69
CA ARG A 51 -3.66 -14.08 -4.29
C ARG A 51 -2.81 -14.85 -3.26
N MET A 52 -2.24 -15.98 -3.70
CA MET A 52 -1.33 -16.81 -2.90
C MET A 52 0.12 -16.32 -2.89
N ASP A 53 0.47 -15.33 -3.70
CA ASP A 53 1.80 -14.70 -3.67
C ASP A 53 1.75 -13.48 -2.74
N THR A 54 1.36 -13.69 -1.48
CA THR A 54 1.21 -12.64 -0.47
C THR A 54 1.71 -13.11 0.89
N CYS A 55 2.01 -12.17 1.79
CA CYS A 55 2.42 -12.51 3.16
C CYS A 55 1.32 -13.27 3.93
N ASP A 56 0.05 -13.11 3.52
CA ASP A 56 -1.12 -13.67 4.21
C ASP A 56 -1.17 -15.21 4.17
N VAL A 57 -0.43 -15.86 3.26
CA VAL A 57 -0.31 -17.33 3.21
C VAL A 57 0.29 -17.89 4.50
N CYS A 58 1.35 -17.26 5.02
CA CYS A 58 2.06 -17.74 6.21
C CYS A 58 1.85 -16.86 7.44
N HIS A 59 1.49 -15.60 7.26
CA HIS A 59 1.46 -14.61 8.34
C HIS A 59 0.05 -14.30 8.84
N SER A 60 -0.07 -14.16 10.16
CA SER A 60 -1.34 -13.90 10.83
C SER A 60 -1.80 -12.46 10.64
N ARG A 61 -3.11 -12.30 10.51
CA ARG A 61 -3.81 -11.04 10.72
C ARG A 61 -4.36 -10.99 12.14
N ILE A 62 -4.18 -9.88 12.86
CA ILE A 62 -4.72 -9.71 14.21
C ILE A 62 -5.89 -8.72 14.22
N SER A 63 -6.79 -8.89 15.18
CA SER A 63 -7.78 -7.86 15.48
C SER A 63 -7.18 -6.84 16.45
N ALA A 64 -7.00 -5.60 15.98
CA ALA A 64 -6.51 -4.50 16.79
C ALA A 64 -6.93 -3.15 16.21
N PRO A 65 -6.91 -2.07 17.01
CA PRO A 65 -7.17 -0.73 16.49
C PRO A 65 -6.06 -0.27 15.55
N PRO A 66 -6.38 0.13 14.30
CA PRO A 66 -5.41 0.75 13.42
C PRO A 66 -5.00 2.14 13.98
N PRO A 67 -3.89 2.72 13.51
CA PRO A 67 -3.34 3.96 14.04
C PRO A 67 -4.32 5.12 14.11
N GLY A 68 -4.65 5.59 15.33
CA GLY A 68 -5.60 6.70 15.53
C GLY A 68 -7.08 6.26 15.56
N ALA A 69 -7.37 4.97 15.37
CA ALA A 69 -8.69 4.39 15.65
C ALA A 69 -8.80 3.93 17.10
N LYS A 70 -10.04 3.82 17.58
CA LYS A 70 -10.38 3.25 18.89
C LYS A 70 -10.85 1.81 18.75
N ASP A 71 -11.69 1.57 17.75
CA ASP A 71 -12.29 0.27 17.51
C ASP A 71 -11.33 -0.64 16.76
N ALA A 72 -11.34 -1.92 17.12
CA ALA A 72 -10.51 -2.92 16.48
C ALA A 72 -11.11 -3.33 15.13
N VAL A 73 -10.23 -3.52 14.14
CA VAL A 73 -10.53 -4.21 12.89
C VAL A 73 -9.48 -5.30 12.67
N VAL A 74 -9.71 -6.19 11.70
CA VAL A 74 -8.68 -7.13 11.27
C VAL A 74 -7.65 -6.36 10.45
N LEU A 75 -6.41 -6.32 10.92
CA LEU A 75 -5.31 -5.64 10.24
C LEU A 75 -4.69 -6.53 9.15
N SER A 76 -4.06 -5.91 8.16
CA SER A 76 -3.22 -6.61 7.18
C SER A 76 -2.11 -7.40 7.87
N SER A 77 -1.52 -8.39 7.20
CA SER A 77 -0.36 -9.12 7.74
C SER A 77 0.82 -8.20 8.00
N CYS A 78 1.05 -7.17 7.18
CA CYS A 78 2.11 -6.18 7.39
C CYS A 78 1.87 -5.35 8.67
N ASP A 79 0.66 -4.80 8.85
CA ASP A 79 0.35 -3.99 10.04
C ASP A 79 0.27 -4.86 11.30
N SER A 80 -0.23 -6.08 11.18
CA SER A 80 -0.19 -7.09 12.24
C SER A 80 1.24 -7.34 12.67
N CYS A 81 2.15 -7.60 11.73
CA CYS A 81 3.57 -7.78 11.99
C CYS A 81 4.19 -6.54 12.66
N HIS A 82 3.95 -5.34 12.12
CA HIS A 82 4.47 -4.10 12.70
C HIS A 82 3.98 -3.87 14.14
N GLN A 83 2.72 -4.20 14.43
CA GLN A 83 2.16 -4.06 15.77
C GLN A 83 2.67 -5.12 16.74
N VAL A 84 2.69 -6.40 16.34
CA VAL A 84 3.14 -7.48 17.24
C VAL A 84 4.64 -7.51 17.42
N THR A 85 5.43 -7.00 16.48
CA THR A 85 6.90 -6.96 16.61
C THR A 85 7.44 -5.60 17.03
N ASP A 86 6.58 -4.59 17.20
CA ASP A 86 7.00 -3.20 17.40
C ASP A 86 8.04 -2.79 16.33
N TYR A 87 7.65 -2.96 15.06
CA TYR A 87 8.51 -2.74 13.90
C TYR A 87 9.83 -3.52 13.97
N GLY A 88 9.75 -4.80 14.35
CA GLY A 88 10.89 -5.72 14.47
C GLY A 88 11.74 -5.58 15.74
N ARG A 89 11.37 -4.71 16.69
CA ARG A 89 12.13 -4.50 17.93
C ARG A 89 11.90 -5.56 18.99
N ARG A 90 10.77 -6.26 18.95
CA ARG A 90 10.47 -7.39 19.83
C ARG A 90 10.18 -8.65 19.03
N LYS A 91 10.57 -9.79 19.59
CA LYS A 91 10.15 -11.09 19.09
C LYS A 91 8.68 -11.29 19.44
N ALA A 92 7.89 -11.70 18.46
CA ALA A 92 6.51 -12.09 18.64
C ALA A 92 6.14 -13.13 17.59
N ASP A 93 5.05 -13.84 17.86
CA ASP A 93 4.44 -14.77 16.90
C ASP A 93 3.71 -13.96 15.83
N THR A 94 4.14 -14.12 14.57
CA THR A 94 3.58 -13.45 13.39
C THR A 94 2.96 -14.45 12.42
N LEU A 95 2.88 -15.73 12.78
CA LEU A 95 2.46 -16.80 11.88
C LEU A 95 0.99 -17.16 12.09
N ASN A 96 0.28 -17.42 11.00
CA ASN A 96 -1.03 -18.07 11.06
C ASN A 96 -0.85 -19.58 11.36
N SER A 97 -1.92 -20.37 11.36
CA SER A 97 -1.83 -21.81 11.64
C SER A 97 -0.97 -22.55 10.62
N PHE A 98 -1.17 -22.32 9.32
CA PHE A 98 -0.33 -22.90 8.26
C PHE A 98 1.14 -22.52 8.39
N GLY A 99 1.43 -21.25 8.67
CA GLY A 99 2.78 -20.75 8.92
C GLY A 99 3.45 -21.42 10.11
N LYS A 100 2.69 -21.76 11.17
CA LYS A 100 3.19 -22.51 12.32
C LYS A 100 3.52 -23.95 11.99
N ASP A 101 2.69 -24.63 11.21
CA ASP A 101 2.95 -25.99 10.75
C ASP A 101 4.15 -26.03 9.79
N TYR A 102 4.26 -25.04 8.91
CA TYR A 102 5.41 -24.81 8.04
C TYR A 102 6.70 -24.59 8.85
N LEU A 103 6.66 -23.72 9.87
CA LEU A 103 7.78 -23.49 10.78
C LEU A 103 8.17 -24.76 11.53
N GLY A 104 7.19 -25.47 12.09
CA GLY A 104 7.39 -26.73 12.83
C GLY A 104 7.99 -27.84 11.98
N SER A 105 7.73 -27.80 10.66
CA SER A 105 8.25 -28.76 9.68
C SER A 105 9.58 -28.32 9.05
N GLY A 106 10.22 -27.30 9.61
CA GLY A 106 11.59 -26.89 9.28
C GLY A 106 11.71 -25.70 8.33
N ARG A 107 10.61 -25.00 8.01
CA ARG A 107 10.59 -23.71 7.29
C ARG A 107 11.43 -23.71 6.00
N ASN A 108 11.22 -24.70 5.15
CA ASN A 108 11.94 -24.89 3.88
C ASN A 108 11.01 -25.52 2.83
N ALA A 109 11.42 -25.60 1.56
CA ALA A 109 10.55 -26.12 0.50
C ALA A 109 10.00 -27.54 0.78
N GLY A 110 10.76 -28.41 1.45
CA GLY A 110 10.30 -29.75 1.82
C GLY A 110 9.22 -29.75 2.91
N ALA A 111 9.13 -28.70 3.72
CA ALA A 111 8.11 -28.55 4.75
C ALA A 111 6.69 -28.54 4.17
N PHE A 112 6.49 -27.95 3.00
CA PHE A 112 5.17 -27.93 2.36
C PHE A 112 4.65 -29.32 2.01
N ALA A 113 5.54 -30.21 1.54
CA ALA A 113 5.19 -31.61 1.32
C ALA A 113 4.90 -32.35 2.63
N ALA A 114 5.63 -32.03 3.70
CA ALA A 114 5.42 -32.64 5.02
C ALA A 114 4.08 -32.28 5.66
N ILE A 115 3.59 -31.04 5.43
CA ILE A 115 2.31 -30.56 5.96
C ILE A 115 1.15 -30.67 4.95
N ALA A 116 1.38 -31.23 3.77
CA ALA A 116 0.41 -31.25 2.67
C ALA A 116 -0.95 -31.86 3.05
N ALA A 117 -0.95 -32.87 3.94
CA ALA A 117 -2.15 -33.57 4.39
C ALA A 117 -2.77 -32.99 5.68
N LEU A 118 -2.14 -31.97 6.29
CA LEU A 118 -2.72 -31.28 7.44
C LEU A 118 -3.84 -30.35 6.97
N ASP A 119 -4.82 -30.15 7.85
CA ASP A 119 -5.84 -29.12 7.77
C ASP A 119 -5.47 -28.09 8.87
N SER A 120 -4.69 -27.07 8.48
CA SER A 120 -4.00 -26.21 9.47
C SER A 120 -4.99 -25.28 10.17
N ASP A 121 -5.96 -24.73 9.44
CA ASP A 121 -6.96 -23.80 9.96
C ASP A 121 -8.28 -24.46 10.40
N ARG A 122 -8.43 -25.78 10.17
CA ARG A 122 -9.53 -26.64 10.61
C ARG A 122 -10.84 -26.32 9.91
N ASP A 123 -10.77 -25.98 8.62
CA ASP A 123 -11.93 -25.68 7.79
C ASP A 123 -12.50 -26.91 7.06
N GLY A 124 -11.81 -28.06 7.16
CA GLY A 124 -12.17 -29.34 6.56
C GLY A 124 -11.45 -29.66 5.26
N PHE A 125 -10.56 -28.79 4.77
CA PHE A 125 -9.71 -29.03 3.61
C PHE A 125 -8.24 -29.19 4.01
N SER A 126 -7.52 -30.03 3.27
CA SER A 126 -6.07 -30.13 3.48
C SER A 126 -5.34 -28.96 2.84
N ASN A 127 -4.17 -28.63 3.38
CA ASN A 127 -3.26 -27.62 2.83
C ASN A 127 -3.01 -27.83 1.32
N ALA A 128 -2.85 -29.07 0.87
CA ALA A 128 -2.64 -29.38 -0.53
C ALA A 128 -3.89 -29.18 -1.41
N GLU A 129 -5.09 -29.36 -0.87
CA GLU A 129 -6.34 -29.04 -1.57
C GLU A 129 -6.49 -27.53 -1.76
N GLU A 130 -6.21 -26.76 -0.72
CA GLU A 130 -6.29 -25.31 -0.74
C GLU A 130 -5.23 -24.66 -1.64
N ILE A 131 -3.97 -25.08 -1.53
CA ILE A 131 -2.89 -24.60 -2.41
C ILE A 131 -3.25 -24.89 -3.88
N ARG A 132 -3.82 -26.05 -4.20
CA ARG A 132 -4.29 -26.36 -5.57
C ARG A 132 -5.47 -25.49 -6.00
N ALA A 133 -6.32 -25.09 -5.07
CA ALA A 133 -7.46 -24.21 -5.32
C ALA A 133 -7.09 -22.71 -5.26
N ALA A 134 -5.83 -22.38 -5.00
CA ALA A 134 -5.35 -21.03 -4.73
C ALA A 134 -6.10 -20.33 -3.57
N THR A 135 -6.36 -21.08 -2.51
CA THR A 135 -6.96 -20.58 -1.25
C THR A 135 -5.96 -20.69 -0.09
N HIS A 136 -6.11 -19.84 0.93
CA HIS A 136 -5.15 -19.65 2.02
C HIS A 136 -5.28 -20.71 3.13
N PRO A 137 -4.31 -21.64 3.30
CA PRO A 137 -4.46 -22.75 4.25
C PRO A 137 -4.39 -22.40 5.73
N GLY A 138 -4.21 -21.10 6.02
CA GLY A 138 -4.16 -20.56 7.37
C GLY A 138 -5.37 -19.68 7.69
N ASP A 139 -6.38 -19.65 6.83
CA ASP A 139 -7.57 -18.81 6.94
C ASP A 139 -8.84 -19.59 6.59
N ALA A 140 -9.56 -20.04 7.62
CA ALA A 140 -10.74 -20.88 7.48
C ALA A 140 -11.92 -20.23 6.72
N ALA A 141 -11.85 -18.93 6.40
CA ALA A 141 -12.80 -18.25 5.53
C ALA A 141 -12.44 -18.39 4.02
N SER A 142 -11.21 -18.74 3.69
CA SER A 142 -10.70 -18.88 2.34
C SER A 142 -10.77 -20.32 1.85
N ARG A 143 -11.93 -20.76 1.33
CA ARG A 143 -12.17 -22.19 1.04
C ARG A 143 -12.17 -22.56 -0.44
N PRO A 144 -11.74 -23.79 -0.82
CA PRO A 144 -11.88 -24.29 -2.18
C PRO A 144 -13.31 -24.21 -2.71
N GLY A 145 -13.46 -23.77 -3.96
CA GLY A 145 -14.74 -23.66 -4.64
C GLY A 145 -15.49 -22.35 -4.41
N TYR A 146 -15.00 -21.46 -3.54
CA TYR A 146 -15.52 -20.10 -3.44
C TYR A 146 -15.06 -19.23 -4.62
N PRO A 147 -15.96 -18.40 -5.19
CA PRO A 147 -15.59 -17.42 -6.21
C PRO A 147 -14.74 -16.28 -5.61
N GLU A 148 -14.06 -15.55 -6.48
CA GLU A 148 -13.41 -14.28 -6.11
C GLU A 148 -14.45 -13.29 -5.58
N ALA A 149 -14.03 -12.46 -4.63
CA ALA A 149 -14.85 -11.39 -4.13
C ALA A 149 -15.25 -10.40 -5.24
N PRO A 150 -16.42 -9.77 -5.11
CA PRO A 150 -16.87 -8.69 -5.99
C PRO A 150 -15.78 -7.63 -6.14
N HIS A 151 -15.61 -7.14 -7.37
CA HIS A 151 -14.61 -6.12 -7.65
C HIS A 151 -15.02 -5.15 -8.75
N VAL A 152 -14.44 -3.96 -8.70
CA VAL A 152 -14.57 -2.92 -9.71
C VAL A 152 -13.20 -2.31 -10.01
N LEU A 153 -13.00 -1.90 -11.26
CA LEU A 153 -11.81 -1.14 -11.65
C LEU A 153 -12.20 0.33 -11.84
N LEU A 154 -11.62 1.22 -11.04
CA LEU A 154 -11.85 2.66 -11.15
C LEU A 154 -10.58 3.37 -11.59
N SER A 155 -10.63 4.02 -12.75
CA SER A 155 -9.56 4.92 -13.21
C SER A 155 -9.74 6.32 -12.65
N LEU A 156 -8.64 7.07 -12.57
CA LEU A 156 -8.67 8.50 -12.24
C LEU A 156 -9.66 9.27 -13.12
N ASP A 157 -9.67 9.00 -14.42
CA ASP A 157 -10.58 9.67 -15.36
C ASP A 157 -12.03 9.27 -15.10
N GLU A 158 -12.30 8.03 -14.74
CA GLU A 158 -13.64 7.58 -14.34
C GLU A 158 -14.13 8.28 -13.07
N LEU A 159 -13.29 8.37 -12.04
CA LEU A 159 -13.62 9.07 -10.79
C LEU A 159 -13.94 10.56 -11.06
N LYS A 160 -13.19 11.21 -11.94
CA LYS A 160 -13.48 12.59 -12.38
C LYS A 160 -14.80 12.68 -13.16
N ARG A 161 -15.06 11.75 -14.08
CA ARG A 161 -16.31 11.71 -14.87
C ARG A 161 -17.53 11.51 -13.98
N ARG A 162 -17.41 10.73 -12.91
CA ARG A 162 -18.45 10.55 -11.88
C ARG A 162 -18.65 11.79 -11.00
N GLY A 163 -17.84 12.83 -11.17
CA GLY A 163 -17.98 14.08 -10.43
C GLY A 163 -17.52 14.00 -8.98
N LEU A 164 -16.63 13.07 -8.64
CA LEU A 164 -16.08 13.02 -7.28
C LEU A 164 -15.37 14.35 -6.96
N PRO A 165 -15.59 14.92 -5.76
CA PRO A 165 -14.95 16.17 -5.39
C PRO A 165 -13.42 16.04 -5.34
N LEU A 166 -12.75 16.97 -6.00
CA LEU A 166 -11.29 17.09 -5.97
C LEU A 166 -10.87 17.92 -4.76
N PHE A 167 -9.93 17.38 -3.99
CA PHE A 167 -9.34 18.04 -2.83
C PHE A 167 -7.89 18.39 -3.10
N GLU A 168 -7.50 19.56 -2.62
CA GLU A 168 -6.11 19.96 -2.47
C GLU A 168 -5.92 20.39 -1.02
N GLN A 169 -5.03 19.73 -0.29
CA GLN A 169 -4.78 20.02 1.12
C GLN A 169 -3.27 20.12 1.39
N ALA A 170 -2.86 21.16 2.11
CA ALA A 170 -1.51 21.21 2.68
C ALA A 170 -1.40 20.15 3.78
N LEU A 171 -0.38 19.29 3.69
CA LEU A 171 -0.20 18.18 4.61
C LEU A 171 1.25 18.10 5.08
N PHE A 172 1.43 17.85 6.37
CA PHE A 172 2.71 17.44 6.93
C PHE A 172 2.85 15.91 6.88
N VAL A 173 3.95 15.42 6.30
CA VAL A 173 4.32 14.00 6.29
C VAL A 173 5.73 13.86 6.88
N ASN A 174 5.85 13.07 7.95
CA ASN A 174 7.12 12.83 8.62
C ASN A 174 7.57 11.38 8.59
N VAL A 175 8.88 11.17 8.61
CA VAL A 175 9.53 9.87 8.40
C VAL A 175 10.71 9.69 9.33
N SER A 176 10.97 8.46 9.78
CA SER A 176 12.12 8.20 10.68
C SER A 176 13.46 8.06 9.95
N LYS A 177 13.47 7.44 8.76
CA LYS A 177 14.71 6.90 8.14
C LYS A 177 14.93 7.30 6.68
N SER A 178 13.93 7.83 5.99
CA SER A 178 14.04 8.14 4.56
C SER A 178 14.91 9.37 4.35
N ARG A 179 15.83 9.30 3.38
CA ARG A 179 16.66 10.45 3.00
C ARG A 179 15.85 11.61 2.39
N GLU A 180 14.63 11.35 1.92
CA GLU A 180 13.72 12.41 1.45
C GLU A 180 13.25 13.33 2.58
N GLY A 181 13.48 12.93 3.84
CA GLY A 181 13.13 13.70 5.02
C GLY A 181 11.63 13.92 5.18
N ASP A 182 11.30 14.80 6.11
CA ASP A 182 9.94 15.26 6.34
C ASP A 182 9.52 16.26 5.26
N SER A 183 8.22 16.41 5.03
CA SER A 183 7.72 17.34 4.02
C SER A 183 6.41 17.99 4.43
N TYR A 184 6.29 19.29 4.16
CA TYR A 184 5.03 19.99 3.99
C TYR A 184 4.73 20.05 2.49
N SER A 185 3.60 19.53 2.04
CA SER A 185 3.26 19.51 0.61
C SER A 185 1.76 19.70 0.36
N ASP A 186 1.41 20.32 -0.75
CA ASP A 186 0.03 20.39 -1.24
C ASP A 186 -0.30 19.05 -1.90
N ILE A 187 -1.21 18.29 -1.32
CA ILE A 187 -1.61 16.95 -1.78
C ILE A 187 -2.93 17.05 -2.53
N GLY A 188 -2.94 16.60 -3.80
CA GLY A 188 -4.11 16.63 -4.66
C GLY A 188 -4.70 15.24 -4.89
N GLY A 189 -5.99 15.06 -4.62
CA GLY A 189 -6.63 13.74 -4.69
C GLY A 189 -8.13 13.74 -4.46
N PHE A 190 -8.67 12.55 -4.27
CA PHE A 190 -10.03 12.32 -3.76
C PHE A 190 -9.94 11.83 -2.33
N ARG A 191 -10.96 12.11 -1.50
CA ARG A 191 -11.07 11.43 -0.20
C ARG A 191 -11.18 9.93 -0.45
N LEU A 192 -10.39 9.14 0.28
CA LEU A 192 -10.37 7.69 0.07
C LEU A 192 -11.76 7.08 0.33
N ILE A 193 -12.52 7.60 1.31
CA ILE A 193 -13.88 7.15 1.55
C ILE A 193 -14.82 7.39 0.35
N ASP A 194 -14.72 8.54 -0.32
CA ASP A 194 -15.58 8.87 -1.46
C ASP A 194 -15.28 7.94 -2.66
N VAL A 195 -14.02 7.51 -2.81
CA VAL A 195 -13.62 6.51 -3.81
C VAL A 195 -14.24 5.15 -3.51
N LEU A 196 -14.22 4.71 -2.25
CA LEU A 196 -14.86 3.46 -1.84
C LEU A 196 -16.38 3.52 -2.00
N GLU A 197 -17.02 4.63 -1.64
CA GLU A 197 -18.45 4.83 -1.85
C GLU A 197 -18.81 4.83 -3.34
N ALA A 198 -17.99 5.44 -4.20
CA ALA A 198 -18.14 5.38 -5.65
C ALA A 198 -17.93 3.96 -6.22
N ALA A 199 -17.22 3.09 -5.50
CA ALA A 199 -17.07 1.67 -5.79
C ALA A 199 -18.26 0.82 -5.29
N GLY A 200 -19.21 1.43 -4.57
CA GLY A 200 -20.35 0.73 -3.99
C GLY A 200 -20.06 0.10 -2.64
N LEU A 201 -19.30 0.79 -1.77
CA LEU A 201 -19.02 0.38 -0.39
C LEU A 201 -20.28 -0.14 0.34
N ARG A 202 -20.27 -1.41 0.78
CA ARG A 202 -21.39 -2.01 1.50
C ARG A 202 -21.46 -1.48 2.93
N LYS A 203 -22.68 -1.36 3.49
CA LYS A 203 -22.93 -0.82 4.84
C LYS A 203 -22.22 -1.58 5.97
N GLY A 204 -21.93 -2.87 5.78
CA GLY A 204 -21.22 -3.70 6.76
C GLY A 204 -19.70 -3.61 6.69
N ALA A 205 -19.14 -2.81 5.77
CA ALA A 205 -17.70 -2.68 5.63
C ALA A 205 -17.09 -1.98 6.86
N THR A 206 -16.05 -2.57 7.42
CA THR A 206 -15.39 -2.11 8.65
C THR A 206 -14.00 -1.53 8.39
N ALA A 207 -13.31 -2.00 7.36
CA ALA A 207 -11.96 -1.56 7.02
C ALA A 207 -11.65 -1.65 5.53
N VAL A 208 -10.54 -1.05 5.12
CA VAL A 208 -9.91 -1.22 3.83
C VAL A 208 -8.42 -1.47 4.02
N ASP A 209 -7.87 -2.44 3.30
CA ASP A 209 -6.45 -2.54 3.10
C ASP A 209 -6.05 -1.81 1.82
N VAL A 210 -5.01 -1.00 1.92
CA VAL A 210 -4.40 -0.28 0.80
C VAL A 210 -3.15 -1.03 0.37
N ILE A 211 -3.16 -1.55 -0.85
CA ILE A 211 -2.13 -2.46 -1.36
C ILE A 211 -1.27 -1.75 -2.42
N SER A 212 0.02 -1.68 -2.14
CA SER A 212 1.08 -1.18 -3.03
C SER A 212 1.46 -2.20 -4.09
N LEU A 213 2.01 -1.73 -5.22
CA LEU A 213 2.57 -2.56 -6.29
C LEU A 213 3.64 -3.55 -5.80
N ASP A 214 4.35 -3.24 -4.72
CA ASP A 214 5.34 -4.13 -4.12
C ASP A 214 4.77 -5.04 -3.04
N GLY A 215 3.45 -5.08 -2.85
CA GLY A 215 2.78 -5.90 -1.84
C GLY A 215 2.71 -5.28 -0.44
N TYR A 216 3.33 -4.10 -0.21
CA TYR A 216 3.16 -3.41 1.06
C TYR A 216 1.68 -3.07 1.29
N THR A 217 1.17 -3.41 2.47
CA THR A 217 -0.25 -3.28 2.76
C THR A 217 -0.47 -2.62 4.11
N THR A 218 -1.29 -1.57 4.19
CA THR A 218 -1.73 -0.96 5.45
C THR A 218 -3.25 -0.91 5.54
N THR A 219 -3.79 -0.99 6.74
CA THR A 219 -5.23 -1.04 7.01
C THR A 219 -5.73 0.27 7.60
N PHE A 220 -6.82 0.78 7.03
CA PHE A 220 -7.63 1.85 7.62
C PHE A 220 -9.02 1.31 7.94
N SER A 221 -9.55 1.63 9.12
CA SER A 221 -10.98 1.47 9.40
C SER A 221 -11.81 2.44 8.55
N ILE A 222 -13.03 2.05 8.16
CA ILE A 222 -13.97 2.95 7.46
C ILE A 222 -14.29 4.18 8.32
N GLU A 223 -14.29 4.04 9.64
CA GLU A 223 -14.45 5.14 10.58
C GLU A 223 -13.33 6.18 10.44
N GLN A 224 -12.06 5.75 10.35
CA GLN A 224 -10.94 6.66 10.14
C GLN A 224 -11.09 7.46 8.84
N LEU A 225 -11.56 6.83 7.77
CA LEU A 225 -11.69 7.49 6.46
C LEU A 225 -12.80 8.56 6.44
N ARG A 226 -13.77 8.48 7.37
CA ARG A 226 -14.87 9.45 7.47
C ARG A 226 -14.52 10.69 8.30
N ARG A 227 -13.44 10.64 9.08
CA ARG A 227 -13.00 11.73 9.96
C ARG A 227 -12.09 12.71 9.22
N LYS A 228 -12.01 13.92 9.79
CA LYS A 228 -10.94 14.88 9.50
C LYS A 228 -9.99 14.95 10.68
N TYR A 229 -8.72 15.17 10.41
CA TYR A 229 -7.66 15.13 11.41
C TYR A 229 -7.05 16.52 11.57
N PRO A 230 -6.96 17.04 12.81
CA PRO A 230 -6.26 18.29 13.05
C PRO A 230 -4.79 18.15 12.68
N GLN A 231 -4.17 19.25 12.29
CA GLN A 231 -2.76 19.29 11.92
C GLN A 231 -2.00 20.30 12.79
N ALA A 232 -0.70 20.07 12.98
CA ALA A 232 0.14 21.00 13.70
C ALA A 232 0.46 22.25 12.86
N ALA A 233 0.92 23.31 13.53
CA ALA A 233 1.48 24.46 12.82
C ALA A 233 2.81 24.07 12.16
N PRO A 234 3.11 24.56 10.95
CA PRO A 234 4.37 24.28 10.31
C PRO A 234 5.52 24.88 11.12
N VAL A 235 6.62 24.13 11.20
CA VAL A 235 7.88 24.58 11.79
C VAL A 235 8.85 24.86 10.67
N MET A 236 9.37 26.08 10.61
CA MET A 236 10.32 26.53 9.58
C MET A 236 11.77 26.38 10.04
N GLY A 237 12.73 26.56 9.12
CA GLY A 237 14.17 26.60 9.46
C GLY A 237 14.83 25.24 9.70
N LEU A 238 14.15 24.15 9.36
CA LEU A 238 14.68 22.78 9.40
C LEU A 238 15.05 22.23 8.00
N ASP A 239 15.16 23.10 6.98
CA ASP A 239 15.53 22.74 5.62
C ASP A 239 17.04 22.76 5.38
N GLU A 240 17.43 22.33 4.18
CA GLU A 240 18.82 22.34 3.71
C GLU A 240 19.39 23.76 3.58
N GLU A 241 18.57 24.75 3.21
CA GLU A 241 19.01 26.16 3.15
C GLU A 241 19.45 26.68 4.53
N THR A 242 18.73 26.30 5.58
CA THR A 242 19.04 26.73 6.96
C THR A 242 20.11 25.87 7.63
N LEU A 243 20.06 24.55 7.46
CA LEU A 243 20.89 23.61 8.23
C LEU A 243 22.00 22.93 7.43
N GLY A 244 22.09 23.15 6.12
CA GLY A 244 23.00 22.46 5.21
C GLY A 244 22.67 20.98 5.11
N GLU A 245 23.68 20.12 5.16
CA GLU A 245 23.52 18.64 5.11
C GLU A 245 22.65 18.06 6.24
N CYS A 246 22.39 18.84 7.30
CA CYS A 246 21.51 18.47 8.40
C CYS A 246 20.04 18.89 8.18
N GLY A 247 19.74 19.53 7.05
CA GLY A 247 18.39 19.83 6.62
C GLY A 247 17.57 18.56 6.48
N TRP A 248 16.35 18.58 7.02
CA TRP A 248 15.48 17.42 7.07
C TRP A 248 14.08 17.69 6.51
N VAL A 249 13.63 18.94 6.54
CA VAL A 249 12.25 19.29 6.17
C VAL A 249 12.24 19.97 4.80
N ARG A 250 11.31 19.55 3.94
CA ARG A 250 11.03 20.22 2.66
C ARG A 250 9.72 21.00 2.72
N TYR A 251 9.75 22.26 2.30
CA TYR A 251 8.59 23.16 2.30
C TYR A 251 8.04 23.33 0.88
N GLY A 252 7.21 22.39 0.43
CA GLY A 252 6.55 22.44 -0.88
C GLY A 252 5.13 23.00 -0.86
N ALA A 253 4.44 22.93 0.28
CA ALA A 253 3.09 23.46 0.44
C ALA A 253 3.06 24.99 0.33
N ARG A 254 2.01 25.54 -0.28
CA ARG A 254 1.85 26.99 -0.43
C ARG A 254 1.21 27.59 0.83
N GLY A 255 1.54 28.85 1.11
CA GLY A 255 0.88 29.62 2.17
C GLY A 255 1.16 29.14 3.60
N LEU A 256 2.26 28.41 3.81
CA LEU A 256 2.71 28.02 5.15
C LEU A 256 2.93 29.26 6.03
N LYS A 257 2.40 29.24 7.24
CA LYS A 257 2.53 30.32 8.22
C LYS A 257 2.93 29.71 9.57
N GLU A 258 4.06 30.15 10.09
CA GLU A 258 4.52 29.73 11.41
C GLU A 258 3.49 30.08 12.48
N GLY A 259 3.29 29.18 13.45
CA GLY A 259 2.35 29.35 14.55
C GLY A 259 0.87 29.20 14.17
N VAL A 260 0.53 29.01 12.90
CA VAL A 260 -0.84 28.77 12.44
C VAL A 260 -0.98 27.29 12.03
N PRO A 261 -1.81 26.49 12.73
CA PRO A 261 -2.12 25.11 12.33
C PRO A 261 -2.53 25.00 10.86
N LEU A 262 -2.08 23.95 10.17
CA LEU A 262 -2.65 23.61 8.87
C LEU A 262 -4.14 23.24 9.03
N PRO A 263 -4.97 23.44 7.99
CA PRO A 263 -6.37 23.03 8.03
C PRO A 263 -6.52 21.54 8.31
N ASP A 264 -7.63 21.13 8.94
CA ASP A 264 -7.89 19.70 9.15
C ASP A 264 -7.88 18.94 7.83
N ALA A 265 -7.21 17.77 7.82
CA ALA A 265 -6.93 16.99 6.64
C ALA A 265 -7.74 15.68 6.59
N ASP A 266 -8.04 15.24 5.38
CA ASP A 266 -8.64 13.93 5.09
C ASP A 266 -7.57 12.93 4.66
N ILE A 267 -7.90 11.64 4.65
CA ILE A 267 -7.08 10.59 4.03
C ILE A 267 -7.42 10.55 2.54
N LEU A 268 -6.43 10.75 1.67
CA LEU A 268 -6.65 10.91 0.24
C LEU A 268 -6.11 9.72 -0.57
N LEU A 269 -6.87 9.29 -1.58
CA LEU A 269 -6.30 8.67 -2.77
C LEU A 269 -5.76 9.81 -3.65
N SER A 270 -4.47 10.07 -3.50
CA SER A 270 -3.74 11.16 -4.14
C SER A 270 -3.18 10.75 -5.50
N PHE A 271 -3.15 11.70 -6.43
CA PHE A 271 -2.52 11.57 -7.74
C PHE A 271 -1.57 12.73 -8.07
N SER A 272 -1.44 13.74 -7.19
CA SER A 272 -0.49 14.84 -7.34
C SER A 272 0.08 15.33 -6.01
N VAL A 273 1.27 15.92 -6.09
CA VAL A 273 1.97 16.58 -5.00
C VAL A 273 2.56 17.89 -5.50
N ASN A 274 2.27 18.99 -4.81
CA ASN A 274 2.68 20.35 -5.16
C ASN A 274 2.31 20.73 -6.60
N GLY A 275 1.11 20.31 -7.05
CA GLY A 275 0.61 20.56 -8.41
C GLY A 275 1.12 19.59 -9.49
N GLU A 276 2.11 18.74 -9.18
CA GLU A 276 2.73 17.83 -10.14
C GLU A 276 2.27 16.37 -9.96
N PRO A 277 2.14 15.58 -11.03
CA PRO A 277 1.84 14.16 -10.91
C PRO A 277 2.99 13.38 -10.24
N TYR A 278 2.65 12.31 -9.54
CA TYR A 278 3.69 11.43 -8.99
C TYR A 278 4.49 10.74 -10.10
N PRO A 279 5.81 10.54 -9.91
CA PRO A 279 6.64 9.73 -10.81
C PRO A 279 6.07 8.31 -10.94
N ALA A 280 5.96 7.82 -12.17
CA ALA A 280 5.47 6.47 -12.45
C ALA A 280 6.26 5.43 -11.66
N ALA A 281 5.55 4.49 -11.03
CA ALA A 281 6.18 3.44 -10.27
C ALA A 281 6.43 2.17 -11.10
N SER A 282 7.48 1.46 -10.73
CA SER A 282 7.80 0.12 -11.21
C SER A 282 8.61 -0.64 -10.16
N ILE A 283 8.81 -1.93 -10.41
CA ILE A 283 9.72 -2.74 -9.61
C ILE A 283 11.07 -2.81 -10.33
N SER A 284 12.15 -2.50 -9.62
CA SER A 284 13.52 -2.58 -10.16
C SER A 284 13.95 -4.03 -10.37
N ALA A 285 15.07 -4.24 -11.07
CA ALA A 285 15.65 -5.57 -11.25
C ALA A 285 15.99 -6.26 -9.93
N GLU A 286 16.25 -5.49 -8.87
CA GLU A 286 16.52 -5.95 -7.51
C GLU A 286 15.24 -6.16 -6.68
N GLY A 287 14.06 -6.12 -7.29
CA GLY A 287 12.78 -6.32 -6.60
C GLY A 287 12.35 -5.14 -5.73
N ARG A 288 12.87 -3.92 -5.97
CA ARG A 288 12.54 -2.74 -5.15
C ARG A 288 11.55 -1.83 -5.86
N LEU A 289 10.58 -1.30 -5.12
CA LEU A 289 9.73 -0.23 -5.62
C LEU A 289 10.55 1.01 -5.95
N VAL A 290 10.45 1.47 -7.19
CA VAL A 290 10.94 2.78 -7.66
C VAL A 290 9.77 3.62 -8.10
N GLY A 291 9.89 4.95 -7.99
CA GLY A 291 8.77 5.86 -8.22
C GLY A 291 7.77 5.86 -7.07
N SER A 292 6.61 6.50 -7.27
CA SER A 292 5.59 6.56 -6.22
C SER A 292 4.15 6.64 -6.72
N GLY A 293 3.92 6.85 -8.01
CA GLY A 293 2.60 6.97 -8.63
C GLY A 293 2.17 5.73 -9.41
N PRO A 294 1.08 5.84 -10.20
CA PRO A 294 0.32 7.06 -10.46
C PRO A 294 -0.61 7.47 -9.30
N LEU A 295 -0.95 6.52 -8.42
CA LEU A 295 -1.83 6.74 -7.27
C LEU A 295 -1.09 6.43 -5.98
N ARG A 296 -1.38 7.21 -4.94
CA ARG A 296 -0.88 7.03 -3.57
C ARG A 296 -2.02 7.14 -2.60
N VAL A 297 -1.94 6.47 -1.46
CA VAL A 297 -2.70 6.91 -0.29
C VAL A 297 -1.80 7.79 0.54
N VAL A 298 -2.32 8.94 0.95
CA VAL A 298 -1.60 9.90 1.80
C VAL A 298 -2.51 10.25 2.97
N ALA A 299 -1.99 10.10 4.19
CA ALA A 299 -2.74 10.28 5.42
C ALA A 299 -2.08 11.33 6.33
N PRO A 300 -2.86 12.18 7.03
CA PRO A 300 -2.35 13.02 8.11
C PRO A 300 -1.88 12.16 9.29
N GLN A 301 -1.26 12.80 10.28
CA GLN A 301 -1.12 12.20 11.62
C GLN A 301 -2.51 12.00 12.23
N MET A 302 -2.81 10.79 12.70
CA MET A 302 -4.14 10.39 13.15
C MET A 302 -4.25 10.23 14.67
N LYS A 303 -3.13 10.13 15.39
CA LYS A 303 -3.10 10.03 16.86
C LYS A 303 -2.97 11.41 17.47
N ASN A 304 -1.85 12.08 17.21
CA ASN A 304 -1.54 13.38 17.79
C ASN A 304 -0.82 14.23 16.73
N PRO A 305 -1.31 15.43 16.40
CA PRO A 305 -0.61 16.34 15.52
C PRO A 305 0.75 16.70 16.13
N GLY A 306 1.82 16.31 15.44
CA GLY A 306 3.20 16.45 15.86
C GLY A 306 3.97 17.45 15.02
N ILE A 307 5.17 17.77 15.48
CA ILE A 307 6.13 18.64 14.79
C ILE A 307 7.22 17.78 14.13
N PRO A 308 8.00 18.34 13.18
CA PRO A 308 9.15 17.65 12.62
C PRO A 308 10.21 17.32 13.66
N ASP A 309 10.85 16.17 13.45
CA ASP A 309 12.05 15.73 14.14
C ASP A 309 13.00 15.08 13.14
N ILE A 310 14.30 15.30 13.33
CA ILE A 310 15.32 14.80 12.40
C ILE A 310 15.41 13.27 12.42
N SER A 311 16.08 12.72 11.40
CA SER A 311 16.24 11.28 11.22
C SER A 311 16.67 10.53 12.48
N SER A 312 16.14 9.32 12.66
CA SER A 312 16.67 8.32 13.61
C SER A 312 18.11 7.88 13.30
N ARG A 313 18.66 8.31 12.16
CA ARG A 313 20.03 8.04 11.70
C ARG A 313 20.87 9.33 11.61
N ALA A 314 20.40 10.44 12.17
CA ALA A 314 21.15 11.69 12.18
C ALA A 314 22.49 11.52 12.91
N THR A 315 23.52 12.17 12.39
CA THR A 315 24.85 12.20 13.03
C THR A 315 24.81 13.07 14.30
N GLU A 316 25.76 12.87 15.20
CA GLU A 316 25.89 13.72 16.41
C GLU A 316 26.02 15.21 16.06
N ALA A 317 26.71 15.52 14.95
CA ALA A 317 26.83 16.88 14.44
C ALA A 317 25.46 17.48 14.05
N CYS A 318 24.60 16.71 13.39
CA CYS A 318 23.25 17.17 13.05
C CYS A 318 22.33 17.25 14.27
N VAL A 319 22.45 16.33 15.23
CA VAL A 319 21.73 16.38 16.50
C VAL A 319 22.07 17.66 17.30
N ALA A 320 23.33 18.11 17.25
CA ALA A 320 23.76 19.34 17.92
C ALA A 320 23.27 20.63 17.23
N ARG A 321 22.85 20.56 15.96
CA ARG A 321 22.38 21.72 15.18
C ARG A 321 20.91 22.04 15.38
N VAL A 322 20.12 21.13 15.96
CA VAL A 322 18.69 21.34 16.17
C VAL A 322 18.34 21.43 17.65
N PRO A 323 17.31 22.23 18.02
CA PRO A 323 16.75 22.22 19.37
C PRO A 323 16.31 20.82 19.79
N GLU A 324 16.34 20.54 21.10
CA GLU A 324 16.04 19.21 21.65
C GLU A 324 14.68 18.66 21.18
N ARG A 325 13.65 19.52 21.10
CA ARG A 325 12.30 19.15 20.63
C ARG A 325 12.23 18.63 19.19
N HIS A 326 13.26 18.88 18.37
CA HIS A 326 13.39 18.45 16.97
C HIS A 326 14.45 17.35 16.80
N ARG A 327 15.04 16.86 17.90
CA ARG A 327 15.83 15.63 17.85
C ARG A 327 14.87 14.46 17.68
N PHE A 328 15.36 13.40 17.02
CA PHE A 328 14.58 12.19 16.78
C PHE A 328 13.82 11.76 18.04
N ASN A 329 12.50 11.69 17.93
CA ASN A 329 11.61 11.21 18.98
C ASN A 329 10.75 10.08 18.42
N ARG A 330 10.91 8.90 19.02
CA ARG A 330 10.18 7.69 18.62
C ARG A 330 8.70 7.74 18.99
N ASP A 331 8.34 8.52 20.01
CA ASP A 331 6.96 8.63 20.48
C ASP A 331 6.15 9.57 19.58
N TYR A 332 6.82 10.34 18.71
CA TYR A 332 6.13 11.10 17.68
C TYR A 332 5.61 10.16 16.60
N GLU A 333 4.33 10.32 16.28
CA GLU A 333 3.69 9.60 15.19
C GLU A 333 4.39 9.88 13.87
N LYS A 334 4.72 8.83 13.12
CA LYS A 334 5.31 8.89 11.78
C LYS A 334 4.26 8.52 10.75
N ASN A 335 3.57 9.51 10.19
CA ASN A 335 2.47 9.24 9.26
C ASN A 335 2.95 8.76 7.88
N SER A 336 4.26 8.83 7.58
CA SER A 336 4.81 8.19 6.37
C SER A 336 4.50 6.70 6.29
N ASP A 337 4.38 6.03 7.45
CA ASP A 337 4.07 4.59 7.51
C ASP A 337 2.68 4.29 6.93
N TYR A 338 1.76 5.27 6.98
CA TYR A 338 0.40 5.13 6.46
C TYR A 338 0.27 5.66 5.02
N CYS A 339 1.35 6.24 4.46
CA CYS A 339 1.36 6.87 3.15
C CYS A 339 1.86 5.90 2.07
N VAL A 340 0.96 5.05 1.58
CA VAL A 340 1.26 4.00 0.60
C VAL A 340 1.61 4.59 -0.77
N LYS A 341 2.77 4.18 -1.31
CA LYS A 341 3.22 4.50 -2.67
C LYS A 341 2.62 3.49 -3.66
N ALA A 342 2.46 3.88 -4.93
CA ALA A 342 2.11 2.99 -6.03
C ALA A 342 0.90 2.08 -5.73
N VAL A 343 -0.22 2.67 -5.29
CA VAL A 343 -1.42 1.93 -4.92
C VAL A 343 -2.05 1.31 -6.16
N VAL A 344 -2.23 -0.01 -6.13
CA VAL A 344 -2.80 -0.79 -7.23
C VAL A 344 -4.11 -1.47 -6.85
N ALA A 345 -4.33 -1.75 -5.57
CA ALA A 345 -5.57 -2.39 -5.10
C ALA A 345 -6.05 -1.86 -3.74
N LEU A 346 -7.36 -1.95 -3.52
CA LEU A 346 -8.05 -1.66 -2.26
C LEU A 346 -8.93 -2.86 -1.89
N ARG A 347 -8.60 -3.56 -0.81
CA ARG A 347 -9.37 -4.71 -0.28
C ARG A 347 -10.31 -4.25 0.82
N VAL A 348 -11.61 -4.28 0.59
CA VAL A 348 -12.62 -3.82 1.55
C VAL A 348 -13.11 -4.99 2.40
N HIS A 349 -12.98 -4.83 3.72
CA HIS A 349 -13.28 -5.85 4.72
C HIS A 349 -14.63 -5.64 5.41
N PRO A 350 -15.24 -6.72 5.93
CA PRO A 350 -14.86 -8.12 5.68
C PRO A 350 -15.15 -8.51 4.22
N LEU A 351 -14.46 -9.52 3.69
CA LEU A 351 -14.87 -10.10 2.40
C LEU A 351 -16.29 -10.67 2.53
N PRO A 352 -17.13 -10.58 1.49
CA PRO A 352 -18.46 -11.20 1.51
C PRO A 352 -18.37 -12.70 1.83
N GLU A 353 -19.32 -13.21 2.62
CA GLU A 353 -19.37 -14.62 2.96
C GLU A 353 -19.41 -15.49 1.69
N GLY A 354 -18.64 -16.58 1.70
CA GLY A 354 -18.56 -17.49 0.55
C GLY A 354 -17.71 -16.96 -0.60
N THR A 355 -16.84 -15.97 -0.37
CA THR A 355 -15.88 -15.46 -1.37
C THR A 355 -14.44 -15.55 -0.88
N VAL A 356 -13.51 -15.57 -1.82
CA VAL A 356 -12.06 -15.51 -1.58
C VAL A 356 -11.49 -14.19 -2.09
N ASP A 357 -10.25 -13.88 -1.67
CA ASP A 357 -9.52 -12.70 -2.12
C ASP A 357 -9.43 -12.61 -3.66
N LEU A 358 -9.21 -11.44 -4.24
CA LEU A 358 -9.02 -11.30 -5.68
C LEU A 358 -7.56 -11.63 -6.05
N ASP A 359 -7.30 -12.16 -7.25
CA ASP A 359 -5.95 -12.14 -7.84
C ASP A 359 -5.54 -10.70 -8.25
N TRP A 360 -5.52 -9.77 -7.29
CA TRP A 360 -5.33 -8.33 -7.51
C TRP A 360 -4.02 -7.99 -8.25
N THR A 361 -3.01 -8.84 -8.08
CA THR A 361 -1.70 -8.83 -8.74
C THR A 361 -1.82 -8.83 -10.26
N ARG A 362 -2.82 -9.57 -10.80
CA ARG A 362 -3.12 -9.61 -12.23
C ARG A 362 -3.66 -8.28 -12.75
N HIS A 363 -4.18 -7.44 -11.87
CA HIS A 363 -4.64 -6.08 -12.21
C HIS A 363 -3.54 -5.03 -12.04
N ALA A 364 -2.44 -5.32 -11.34
CA ALA A 364 -1.46 -4.32 -10.93
C ALA A 364 -0.79 -3.58 -12.11
N ALA A 365 -0.40 -4.30 -13.17
CA ALA A 365 0.21 -3.68 -14.34
C ALA A 365 -0.78 -2.73 -15.07
N ALA A 366 -2.04 -3.15 -15.20
CA ALA A 366 -3.10 -2.34 -15.78
C ALA A 366 -3.47 -1.14 -14.88
N ALA A 367 -3.42 -1.32 -13.56
CA ALA A 367 -3.63 -0.29 -12.56
C ALA A 367 -2.62 0.85 -12.73
N VAL A 368 -1.32 0.52 -12.81
CA VAL A 368 -0.24 1.49 -13.03
C VAL A 368 -0.37 2.18 -14.39
N ALA A 369 -0.55 1.42 -15.48
CA ALA A 369 -0.63 1.98 -16.82
C ALA A 369 -1.88 2.86 -17.02
N GLY A 370 -3.01 2.43 -16.49
CA GLY A 370 -4.32 3.08 -16.63
C GLY A 370 -4.64 4.11 -15.56
N ARG A 371 -3.70 4.41 -14.64
CA ARG A 371 -3.93 5.29 -13.48
C ARG A 371 -5.21 4.92 -12.74
N SER A 372 -5.35 3.63 -12.48
CA SER A 372 -6.54 3.00 -11.91
C SER A 372 -6.20 2.18 -10.69
N VAL A 373 -7.24 1.80 -9.95
CA VAL A 373 -7.15 0.96 -8.76
C VAL A 373 -8.25 -0.09 -8.85
N VAL A 374 -7.92 -1.35 -8.57
CA VAL A 374 -8.92 -2.39 -8.39
C VAL A 374 -9.42 -2.36 -6.96
N ILE A 375 -10.74 -2.33 -6.78
CA ILE A 375 -11.38 -2.27 -5.47
C ILE A 375 -12.23 -3.51 -5.35
N PHE A 376 -12.02 -4.32 -4.32
CA PHE A 376 -12.68 -5.61 -4.19
C PHE A 376 -13.06 -5.91 -2.73
N GLY A 377 -13.92 -6.91 -2.53
CA GLY A 377 -14.42 -7.29 -1.19
C GLY A 377 -15.84 -6.79 -0.95
N ALA A 378 -16.08 -6.13 0.18
CA ALA A 378 -17.39 -5.59 0.54
C ALA A 378 -17.78 -4.33 -0.27
N VAL A 379 -17.85 -4.49 -1.59
CA VAL A 379 -18.29 -3.49 -2.58
C VAL A 379 -19.43 -4.06 -3.43
N ALA A 380 -20.09 -3.20 -4.21
CA ALA A 380 -21.14 -3.63 -5.13
C ALA A 380 -20.58 -4.60 -6.18
N ASP A 381 -21.38 -5.57 -6.59
CA ASP A 381 -21.02 -6.41 -7.73
C ASP A 381 -20.97 -5.55 -8.99
N ALA A 382 -20.13 -5.91 -9.96
CA ALA A 382 -20.08 -5.20 -11.25
C ALA A 382 -21.45 -5.14 -11.98
N ALA A 383 -22.40 -5.96 -11.56
CA ALA A 383 -23.79 -6.01 -12.04
C ALA A 383 -24.77 -5.09 -11.28
N GLY A 384 -24.37 -4.44 -10.18
CA GLY A 384 -25.16 -3.41 -9.51
C GLY A 384 -26.39 -3.88 -8.72
N GLU A 385 -26.34 -5.04 -8.07
CA GLU A 385 -27.29 -5.41 -7.02
C GLU A 385 -26.76 -5.09 -5.61
#